data_AF-A0A3B4A451-F1
#
_entry.id   AF-A0A3B4A451-F1
#
_cell.length_a   1.000
_cell.length_b   1.000
_cell.length_c   1.000
_cell.angle_alpha   90.00
_cell.angle_beta   90.00
_cell.angle_gamma   90.00
#
_symmetry.space_group_name_H-M   'P 1'
#
loop_
_entity.id
_entity.type
_entity.pdbx_description
1 polymer ?
#
loop_
_entity_poly.entity_id
_entity_poly.type
_entity_poly.pdbx_seq_one_letter_code
_entity_poly.pdbx_strand_id
1 'polypeptide(L)'
;MEFEATETVRSTPSRHEKSLGLLTMKFVSLLQEAKDGVLDLKVAADCLAVKQKRRIYDITNVLEGVGLIEKKNKNIIQWRGESCHSQTPELVEQVKLLKSHISDLEAQEQELDQQKAWIEESIQQLSNDPTIFQYCE
;
A
#
# COMPACT_ATOMS: atom_id res chain seq x y z
N MET A 1 -39.94 27.39 -47.10
CA MET A 1 -39.28 27.72 -45.82
C MET A 1 -39.78 26.69 -44.82
N GLU A 2 -39.21 25.50 -44.87
CA GLU A 2 -39.52 24.41 -43.94
C GLU A 2 -38.42 24.42 -42.89
N PHE A 3 -38.79 24.75 -41.65
CA PHE A 3 -37.87 24.67 -40.52
C PHE A 3 -38.11 23.37 -39.77
N GLU A 4 -37.08 22.54 -39.89
CA GLU A 4 -36.73 21.30 -39.23
C GLU A 4 -37.06 21.31 -37.72
N ALA A 5 -37.95 20.42 -37.30
CA ALA A 5 -38.13 20.10 -35.89
C ALA A 5 -37.04 19.10 -35.49
N THR A 6 -35.94 19.60 -34.92
CA THR A 6 -34.92 18.76 -34.28
C THR A 6 -35.53 18.10 -33.05
N GLU A 7 -35.91 16.84 -33.21
CA GLU A 7 -36.40 15.97 -32.15
C GLU A 7 -35.22 15.67 -31.19
N THR A 8 -35.13 16.46 -30.11
CA THR A 8 -34.20 16.19 -29.01
C THR A 8 -34.62 14.88 -28.34
N VAL A 9 -33.95 13.79 -28.71
CA VAL A 9 -34.03 12.49 -28.04
C VAL A 9 -33.71 12.71 -26.56
N ARG A 10 -34.74 12.74 -25.72
CA ARG A 10 -34.59 12.66 -24.27
C ARG A 10 -34.11 11.25 -23.96
N SER A 11 -32.79 11.07 -23.90
CA SER A 11 -32.18 9.89 -23.31
C SER A 11 -32.76 9.74 -21.90
N THR A 12 -33.59 8.72 -21.72
CA THR A 12 -34.03 8.32 -20.38
C THR A 12 -32.77 8.02 -19.58
N PRO A 13 -32.61 8.55 -18.35
CA PRO A 13 -31.41 8.31 -17.56
C PRO A 13 -31.27 6.81 -17.35
N SER A 14 -30.33 6.22 -18.07
CA SER A 14 -30.15 4.79 -18.15
C SER A 14 -29.87 4.28 -16.75
N ARG A 15 -30.48 3.15 -16.37
CA ARG A 15 -30.28 2.48 -15.07
C ARG A 15 -28.79 2.34 -14.71
N HIS A 16 -27.93 2.26 -15.73
CA HIS A 16 -26.48 2.20 -15.60
C HIS A 16 -25.85 3.42 -14.91
N GLU A 17 -26.38 4.63 -15.12
CA GLU A 17 -25.86 5.87 -14.52
C GLU A 17 -26.06 5.94 -13.00
N LYS A 18 -26.95 5.09 -12.47
CA LYS A 18 -27.27 4.96 -11.03
C LYS A 18 -26.72 3.66 -10.43
N SER A 19 -25.90 2.93 -11.18
CA SER A 19 -25.26 1.70 -10.73
C SER A 19 -24.37 1.94 -9.53
N LEU A 20 -24.41 1.03 -8.55
CA LEU A 20 -23.47 1.04 -7.43
C LEU A 20 -22.02 0.99 -7.93
N GLY A 21 -21.72 0.23 -8.99
CA GLY A 21 -20.38 0.14 -9.55
C GLY A 21 -19.84 1.47 -10.08
N LEU A 22 -20.68 2.27 -10.73
CA LEU A 22 -20.29 3.61 -11.20
C LEU A 22 -20.06 4.56 -10.02
N LEU A 23 -20.90 4.48 -9.00
CA LEU A 23 -20.71 5.24 -7.75
C LEU A 23 -19.42 4.84 -7.05
N THR A 24 -19.12 3.54 -6.97
CA THR A 24 -17.86 3.04 -6.39
C THR A 24 -16.64 3.55 -7.16
N MET A 25 -16.66 3.49 -8.50
CA MET A 25 -15.55 4.01 -9.32
C MET A 25 -15.30 5.51 -9.06
N LYS A 26 -16.36 6.33 -9.03
CA LYS A 26 -16.25 7.76 -8.70
C LYS A 26 -15.78 7.99 -7.26
N PHE A 27 -16.28 7.20 -6.31
CA PHE A 27 -15.88 7.26 -4.91
C PHE A 27 -14.39 6.99 -4.73
N VAL A 28 -13.89 5.93 -5.37
CA VAL A 28 -12.47 5.56 -5.34
C VAL A 28 -11.60 6.63 -6.00
N SER A 29 -12.06 7.22 -7.11
CA SER A 29 -11.33 8.31 -7.77
C SER A 29 -11.17 9.52 -6.84
N LEU A 30 -12.25 9.94 -6.16
CA LEU A 30 -12.20 11.02 -5.16
C LEU A 30 -11.28 10.68 -3.98
N LEU A 31 -11.27 9.42 -3.56
CA LEU A 31 -10.44 8.94 -2.46
C LEU A 31 -8.94 8.91 -2.83
N GLN A 32 -8.62 8.65 -4.10
CA GLN A 32 -7.26 8.70 -4.64
C GLN A 32 -6.77 10.14 -4.86
N GLU A 33 -7.65 11.04 -5.28
CA GLU A 33 -7.34 12.48 -5.45
C GLU A 33 -7.23 13.23 -4.11
N ALA A 34 -7.82 12.68 -3.04
CA ALA A 34 -7.79 13.28 -1.72
C ALA A 34 -6.36 13.30 -1.15
N LYS A 35 -5.90 14.50 -0.77
CA LYS A 35 -4.62 14.67 -0.08
C LYS A 35 -4.61 13.87 1.22
N ASP A 36 -3.52 13.17 1.48
CA ASP A 36 -3.30 12.29 2.63
C ASP A 36 -4.23 11.06 2.72
N GLY A 37 -4.97 10.75 1.63
CA GLY A 37 -5.91 9.64 1.60
C GLY A 37 -7.11 9.82 2.55
N VAL A 38 -7.42 11.06 2.94
CA VAL A 38 -8.52 11.38 3.86
C VAL A 38 -9.68 11.99 3.08
N LEU A 39 -10.85 11.34 3.10
CA LEU A 39 -12.03 11.79 2.37
C LEU A 39 -13.19 12.12 3.33
N ASP A 40 -13.79 13.31 3.13
CA ASP A 40 -15.04 13.69 3.78
C ASP A 40 -16.23 13.08 3.03
N LEU A 41 -17.00 12.25 3.73
CA LEU A 41 -18.19 11.58 3.23
C LEU A 41 -19.28 12.55 2.78
N LYS A 42 -19.35 13.77 3.33
CA LYS A 42 -20.28 14.81 2.87
C LYS A 42 -19.91 15.31 1.49
N VAL A 43 -18.63 15.64 1.28
CA VAL A 43 -18.11 16.08 -0.01
C VAL A 43 -18.26 14.97 -1.04
N ALA A 44 -17.95 13.73 -0.67
CA ALA A 44 -18.17 12.58 -1.53
C ALA A 44 -19.67 12.41 -1.88
N ALA A 45 -20.58 12.54 -0.91
CA ALA A 45 -22.01 12.43 -1.16
C ALA A 45 -22.53 13.51 -2.13
N ASP A 46 -22.02 14.74 -2.03
CA ASP A 46 -22.35 15.84 -2.92
C ASP A 46 -21.80 15.61 -4.33
N CYS A 47 -20.53 15.20 -4.46
CA CYS A 47 -19.89 14.90 -5.75
C CYS A 47 -20.50 13.67 -6.46
N LEU A 48 -20.92 12.66 -5.71
CA LEU A 48 -21.57 11.47 -6.29
C LEU A 48 -23.04 11.74 -6.68
N ALA A 49 -23.56 12.96 -6.47
CA ALA A 49 -24.94 13.37 -6.77
C ALA A 49 -25.99 12.37 -6.26
N VAL A 50 -25.68 11.68 -5.15
CA VAL A 50 -26.54 10.63 -4.63
C VAL A 50 -27.67 11.29 -3.85
N LYS A 51 -28.86 11.37 -4.45
CA LYS A 51 -30.08 11.80 -3.73
C LYS A 51 -30.39 10.95 -2.47
N GLN A 52 -29.72 9.82 -2.28
CA GLN A 52 -29.91 8.88 -1.18
C GLN A 52 -28.59 8.55 -0.47
N LYS A 53 -28.47 8.96 0.80
CA LYS A 53 -27.33 8.63 1.69
C LYS A 53 -27.07 7.12 1.85
N ARG A 54 -27.99 6.26 1.39
CA ARG A 54 -27.90 4.81 1.50
C ARG A 54 -26.74 4.19 0.71
N ARG A 55 -26.36 4.74 -0.46
CA ARG A 55 -25.30 4.13 -1.31
C ARG A 55 -23.90 4.32 -0.75
N ILE A 56 -23.66 5.39 0.00
CA ILE A 56 -22.38 5.61 0.67
C ILE A 56 -22.10 4.46 1.64
N TYR A 57 -23.09 4.03 2.42
CA TYR A 57 -22.91 2.91 3.34
C TYR A 57 -22.66 1.57 2.63
N ASP A 58 -23.28 1.33 1.47
CA ASP A 58 -22.98 0.12 0.69
C ASP A 58 -21.51 0.08 0.30
N ILE A 59 -20.97 1.22 -0.17
CA ILE A 59 -19.58 1.33 -0.61
C ILE A 59 -18.64 1.26 0.60
N THR A 60 -18.89 2.04 1.64
CA THR A 60 -18.01 2.08 2.81
C THR A 60 -17.98 0.76 3.56
N ASN A 61 -19.12 0.07 3.74
CA ASN A 61 -19.14 -1.20 4.47
C ASN A 61 -18.37 -2.29 3.72
N VAL A 62 -18.41 -2.31 2.38
CA VAL A 62 -17.64 -3.25 1.59
C VAL A 62 -16.15 -2.92 1.66
N LEU A 63 -15.78 -1.65 1.46
CA LEU A 63 -14.37 -1.24 1.51
C LEU A 63 -13.77 -1.39 2.92
N GLU A 64 -14.56 -1.16 3.98
CA GLU A 64 -14.18 -1.39 5.38
C GLU A 64 -14.09 -2.88 5.68
N GLY A 65 -15.04 -3.68 5.18
CA GLY A 65 -15.02 -5.14 5.33
C GLY A 65 -13.84 -5.81 4.63
N VAL A 66 -13.35 -5.23 3.52
CA VAL A 66 -12.11 -5.65 2.84
C VAL A 66 -10.85 -5.07 3.53
N GLY A 67 -11.00 -4.04 4.36
CA GLY A 67 -9.88 -3.38 5.06
C GLY A 67 -9.14 -2.33 4.23
N LEU A 68 -9.71 -1.88 3.11
CA LEU A 68 -9.12 -0.83 2.26
C LEU A 68 -9.33 0.58 2.80
N ILE A 69 -10.33 0.77 3.68
CA ILE A 69 -10.58 2.04 4.36
C ILE A 69 -10.77 1.83 5.85
N GLU A 70 -10.53 2.90 6.60
CA GLU A 70 -10.86 3.00 8.01
C GLU A 70 -11.68 4.24 8.32
N LYS A 71 -12.46 4.19 9.40
CA LYS A 71 -13.28 5.31 9.84
C LYS A 71 -12.54 6.13 10.89
N LYS A 72 -12.10 7.33 10.53
CA LYS A 72 -11.53 8.31 11.48
C LYS A 72 -12.62 8.97 12.32
N ASN A 73 -13.67 9.47 11.66
CA ASN A 73 -14.78 10.16 12.31
C ASN A 73 -16.11 9.81 11.61
N LYS A 74 -17.25 10.28 12.15
CA LYS A 74 -18.57 10.00 11.56
C LYS A 74 -18.71 10.42 10.08
N ASN A 75 -17.97 11.44 9.66
CA ASN A 75 -17.96 11.96 8.30
C ASN A 75 -16.61 11.81 7.59
N ILE A 76 -15.59 11.23 8.23
CA ILE A 76 -14.23 11.18 7.68
C ILE A 76 -13.77 9.73 7.63
N ILE A 77 -13.38 9.29 6.44
CA ILE A 77 -12.72 8.01 6.23
C ILE A 77 -11.30 8.22 5.73
N GLN A 78 -10.44 7.26 6.01
CA GLN A 78 -9.06 7.24 5.55
C GLN A 78 -8.81 5.99 4.71
N TRP A 79 -8.12 6.16 3.59
CA TRP A 79 -7.66 5.09 2.73
C TRP A 79 -6.46 4.38 3.37
N ARG A 80 -6.59 3.06 3.57
CA ARG A 80 -5.53 2.17 4.05
C ARG A 80 -4.90 1.34 2.94
N GLY A 81 -5.57 1.20 1.79
CA GLY A 81 -4.99 0.52 0.63
C GLY A 81 -3.66 1.16 0.27
N GLU A 82 -2.66 0.35 -0.11
CA GLU A 82 -1.29 0.78 -0.39
C GLU A 82 -1.27 2.16 -1.03
N SER A 83 -0.87 3.13 -0.21
CA SER A 83 -0.86 4.53 -0.52
C SER A 83 0.27 4.77 -1.50
N CYS A 84 -0.04 4.63 -2.79
CA CYS A 84 0.79 5.12 -3.89
C CYS A 84 1.18 6.61 -3.71
N HIS A 85 0.51 7.34 -2.81
CA HIS A 85 0.70 8.77 -2.58
C HIS A 85 1.08 9.17 -1.15
N SER A 86 1.39 8.22 -0.25
CA SER A 86 1.88 8.55 1.11
C SER A 86 3.29 8.04 1.40
N GLN A 87 4.07 7.73 0.38
CA GLN A 87 5.51 7.79 0.56
C GLN A 87 5.89 9.26 0.45
N THR A 88 5.88 9.98 1.59
CA THR A 88 6.54 11.29 1.60
C THR A 88 7.97 11.06 1.08
N PRO A 89 8.54 11.99 0.30
CA PRO A 89 9.91 11.83 -0.22
C PRO A 89 10.91 11.52 0.90
N GLU A 90 10.65 12.03 2.11
CA GLU A 90 11.38 11.71 3.33
C GLU A 90 11.28 10.24 3.75
N LEU A 91 10.10 9.61 3.69
CA LEU A 91 9.94 8.18 3.96
C LEU A 91 10.62 7.31 2.90
N VAL A 92 10.60 7.72 1.62
CA VAL A 92 11.32 7.01 0.56
C VAL A 92 12.83 7.05 0.81
N GLU A 93 13.34 8.21 1.20
CA GLU A 93 14.76 8.41 1.51
C GLU A 93 15.17 7.60 2.74
N GLN A 94 14.36 7.60 3.81
CA GLN A 94 14.61 6.77 4.99
C GLN A 94 14.59 5.26 4.64
N VAL A 95 13.64 4.80 3.84
CA VAL A 95 13.60 3.40 3.39
C VAL A 95 14.84 3.06 2.56
N LYS A 96 15.30 3.97 1.70
CA LYS A 96 16.52 3.78 0.92
C LYS A 96 17.76 3.69 1.82
N LEU A 97 17.87 4.57 2.81
CA LEU A 97 18.98 4.57 3.76
C LEU A 97 19.00 3.29 4.60
N LEU A 98 17.84 2.89 5.12
CA LEU A 98 17.70 1.67 5.91
C LEU A 98 18.07 0.43 5.08
N LYS A 99 17.66 0.37 3.80
CA LYS A 99 18.06 -0.72 2.90
C LYS A 99 19.58 -0.77 2.69
N SER A 100 20.23 0.38 2.48
CA SER A 100 21.69 0.44 2.39
C SER A 100 22.36 -0.08 3.66
N HIS A 101 21.86 0.36 4.82
CA HIS A 101 22.41 -0.05 6.10
C HIS A 101 22.25 -1.56 6.36
N ILE A 102 21.13 -2.15 5.95
CA ILE A 102 20.94 -3.61 6.00
C ILE A 102 21.99 -4.32 5.15
N SER A 103 22.21 -3.89 3.91
CA SER A 103 23.23 -4.51 3.05
C SER A 103 24.65 -4.37 3.60
N ASP A 104 24.98 -3.23 4.23
CA ASP A 104 26.28 -3.05 4.88
C ASP A 104 26.45 -4.00 6.08
N LEU A 105 25.39 -4.17 6.88
CA LEU A 105 25.39 -5.10 8.01
C LEU A 105 25.48 -6.56 7.56
N GLU A 106 24.76 -6.95 6.51
CA GLU A 106 24.84 -8.29 5.91
C GLU A 106 26.27 -8.61 5.42
N ALA A 107 26.95 -7.63 4.82
CA ALA A 107 28.35 -7.80 4.40
C ALA A 107 29.31 -7.98 5.60
N GLN A 108 29.08 -7.23 6.68
CA GLN A 108 29.85 -7.40 7.93
C GLN A 108 29.61 -8.76 8.59
N GLU A 109 28.36 -9.23 8.60
CA GLU A 109 28.01 -10.55 9.13
C GLU A 109 28.73 -11.65 8.34
N GLN A 110 28.71 -11.57 6.99
CA GLN A 110 29.42 -12.54 6.14
C GLN A 110 30.93 -12.57 6.38
N GLU A 111 31.56 -11.42 6.57
CA GLU A 111 32.98 -11.34 6.89
C GLU A 111 33.29 -11.99 8.25
N LEU A 112 32.46 -11.71 9.26
CA LEU A 112 32.62 -12.33 10.58
C LEU A 112 32.43 -13.84 10.54
N ASP A 113 31.44 -14.34 9.79
CA ASP A 113 31.21 -15.76 9.60
C ASP A 113 32.40 -16.44 8.89
N GLN A 114 33.01 -15.75 7.91
CA GLN A 114 34.19 -16.27 7.21
C GLN A 114 35.41 -16.33 8.14
N GLN A 115 35.64 -15.31 8.95
CA GLN A 115 36.70 -15.30 9.96
C GLN A 115 36.49 -16.40 11.00
N LYS A 116 35.25 -16.58 11.47
CA LYS A 116 34.90 -17.64 12.41
C LYS A 116 35.19 -19.02 11.83
N ALA A 117 34.74 -19.28 10.60
CA ALA A 117 34.99 -20.55 9.92
C ALA A 117 36.50 -20.82 9.76
N TRP A 118 37.28 -19.80 9.38
CA TRP A 118 38.73 -19.91 9.26
C TRP A 118 39.42 -20.27 10.58
N ILE A 119 39.00 -19.64 11.68
CA ILE A 119 39.53 -19.94 13.02
C ILE A 119 39.15 -21.37 13.44
N GLU A 120 37.89 -21.77 13.22
CA GLU A 120 37.42 -23.12 13.54
C GLU A 120 38.21 -24.20 12.76
N GLU A 121 38.46 -23.99 11.47
CA GLU A 121 39.29 -24.88 10.65
C GLU A 121 40.75 -24.91 11.14
N SER A 122 41.33 -23.76 11.47
CA SER A 122 42.70 -23.67 11.98
C SER A 122 42.86 -24.41 13.31
N ILE A 123 41.89 -24.28 14.22
CA ILE A 123 41.85 -25.03 15.48
C ILE A 123 41.75 -26.54 15.21
N GLN A 124 40.89 -26.96 14.27
CA GLN A 124 40.79 -28.37 13.91
C GLN A 124 42.08 -28.92 13.30
N GLN A 125 42.74 -28.16 12.43
CA GLN A 125 44.01 -28.57 11.83
C GLN A 125 45.11 -28.74 12.89
N LEU A 126 45.23 -27.78 13.82
CA LEU A 126 46.18 -27.89 14.92
C LEU A 126 45.83 -29.05 15.87
N SER A 127 44.55 -29.24 16.20
CA SER A 127 44.11 -30.34 17.07
C SER A 127 44.32 -31.73 16.47
N ASN A 128 44.31 -31.85 15.14
CA ASN A 128 44.44 -33.12 14.42
C ASN A 128 45.89 -33.38 13.97
N ASP A 129 46.84 -32.50 14.29
CA ASP A 129 48.24 -32.68 13.93
C ASP A 129 48.84 -33.84 14.76
N PRO A 130 49.25 -34.96 14.11
CA PRO A 130 49.79 -36.13 14.80
C PRO A 130 51.11 -35.84 15.51
N THR A 131 51.80 -34.74 15.20
CA THR A 131 53.03 -34.35 15.91
C THR A 131 52.74 -33.87 17.33
N ILE A 132 51.57 -33.30 17.63
CA ILE A 132 51.21 -32.84 19.00
C ILE A 132 51.06 -34.03 19.97
N PHE A 133 50.58 -35.18 19.48
CA PHE A 133 50.49 -36.40 20.27
C PHE A 133 51.84 -37.10 20.50
N GLN A 134 52.88 -36.72 19.74
CA GLN A 134 54.20 -37.35 19.80
C GLN A 134 55.16 -36.68 20.80
N TYR A 135 54.76 -35.55 21.40
CA TYR A 135 55.51 -34.84 22.46
C TYR A 135 54.99 -35.13 23.88
N CYS A 136 54.03 -36.05 24.04
CA CYS A 136 53.45 -36.43 25.34
C CYS A 136 53.98 -37.77 25.91
N GLU A 137 55.13 -38.27 25.43
CA GLU A 137 55.86 -39.40 26.05
C GLU A 137 57.10 -38.94 26.82
#